data_AF-A0A7W1A172-F1
#
_entry.id   AF-A0A7W1A172-F1
#
_cell.length_a   1.000
_cell.length_b   1.000
_cell.length_c   1.000
_cell.angle_alpha   90.00
_cell.angle_beta   90.00
_cell.angle_gamma   90.00
#
_symmetry.space_group_name_H-M   'P 1'
#
loop_
_entity.id
_entity.type
_entity.pdbx_description
1 polymer ?
#
loop_
_entity_poly.entity_id
_entity_poly.type
_entity_poly.pdbx_seq_one_letter_code
_entity_poly.pdbx_strand_id
1 'polypeptide(L)'
;MRVVLMLVFVAAACGPAPDSNNNNGETPMPDASGGGGGGGDAGTDSGGGTTGTAPGGTCSCDADCADDGGNQGVCIYGVCMTKATGACASAGSQGECPTGSRCWTLDGSSVGPLCWPDCSAHTCSGTCDSDGSCAPAAQGNCDVTCGSACSCTMDAQCGNGMQCVQGDCVPDMMTGGGPGPGPGPTCTGLPVRDCTGTGCGTLVTFSPRTNAAWDDYPLNGETASNQYRSYLRKDLMMLVSYATSVVACKAQGWTSGIGGALGLGDMSEANGAIPGASIGSPGHPPGTHTNGFDIDLAYYQAGTANNRLRAICPYTSNGQDQSHCVGAPTTLDVWRHALFLGTIFESPRTRVVGVDGKAGPMLIAAIDQLCDDGWLSATACNNIALAYETTNMGNGWYYHHHHHSHISLKPASFLSNGFCLGDCANTGKALPGRDLRVHRVRAQ
;
A
#
# COMPACT_ATOMS: atom_id res chain seq x y z
N MET A 1 54.97 -11.15 22.10
CA MET A 1 53.68 -11.33 22.78
C MET A 1 52.59 -10.75 21.90
N ARG A 2 51.71 -11.60 21.34
CA ARG A 2 50.55 -11.16 20.54
C ARG A 2 49.32 -11.31 21.43
N VAL A 3 48.61 -10.20 21.66
CA VAL A 3 47.35 -10.18 22.40
C VAL A 3 46.23 -10.39 21.39
N VAL A 4 45.46 -11.47 21.58
CA VAL A 4 44.23 -11.75 20.83
C VAL A 4 43.07 -11.22 21.66
N LEU A 5 42.35 -10.24 21.12
CA LEU A 5 41.13 -9.69 21.72
C LEU A 5 39.92 -10.46 21.20
N MET A 6 39.28 -11.24 22.07
CA MET A 6 38.03 -11.93 21.79
C MET A 6 36.86 -10.97 22.06
N LEU A 7 36.12 -10.60 21.03
CA LEU A 7 34.82 -9.93 21.15
C LEU A 7 33.72 -11.00 21.29
N VAL A 8 32.99 -10.95 22.40
CA VAL A 8 31.78 -11.74 22.64
C VAL A 8 30.58 -10.90 22.20
N PHE A 9 29.84 -11.38 21.19
CA PHE A 9 28.54 -10.83 20.82
C PHE A 9 27.45 -11.45 21.70
N VAL A 10 26.74 -10.61 22.46
CA VAL A 10 25.50 -11.00 23.16
C VAL A 10 24.34 -10.65 22.24
N ALA A 11 23.68 -11.68 21.71
CA ALA A 11 22.41 -11.52 20.98
C ALA A 11 21.27 -11.38 21.99
N ALA A 12 20.65 -10.20 22.04
CA ALA A 12 19.40 -9.99 22.77
C ALA A 12 18.24 -10.39 21.85
N ALA A 13 17.48 -11.42 22.25
CA ALA A 13 16.25 -11.80 21.59
C ALA A 13 15.12 -10.83 22.00
N CYS A 14 14.58 -10.07 21.06
CA CYS A 14 13.33 -9.34 21.25
C CYS A 14 12.16 -10.31 21.10
N GLY A 15 11.35 -10.48 22.15
CA GLY A 15 10.07 -11.18 22.07
C GLY A 15 8.99 -10.31 21.39
N PRO A 16 7.88 -10.90 20.93
CA PRO A 16 6.77 -10.17 20.33
C PRO A 16 6.12 -9.23 21.36
N ALA A 17 5.77 -8.01 20.93
CA ALA A 17 5.00 -7.06 21.73
C ALA A 17 3.58 -7.61 21.99
N PRO A 18 2.96 -7.29 23.14
CA PRO A 18 1.60 -7.71 23.45
C PRO A 18 0.57 -7.02 22.55
N ASP A 19 -0.37 -7.80 22.01
CA ASP A 19 -1.54 -7.32 21.25
C ASP A 19 -2.38 -6.36 22.10
N SER A 20 -2.41 -5.09 21.71
CA SER A 20 -3.38 -4.12 22.21
C SER A 20 -4.71 -4.30 21.47
N ASN A 21 -5.55 -5.20 21.98
CA ASN A 21 -6.92 -5.38 21.53
C ASN A 21 -7.73 -4.10 21.81
N ASN A 22 -7.89 -3.25 20.79
CA ASN A 22 -8.50 -1.93 20.89
C ASN A 22 -9.99 -2.00 20.50
N ASN A 23 -10.83 -2.56 21.39
CA ASN A 23 -12.29 -2.50 21.26
C ASN A 23 -12.78 -1.11 21.74
N ASN A 24 -12.68 -0.11 20.88
CA ASN A 24 -13.38 1.15 21.08
C ASN A 24 -14.87 0.94 20.76
N GLY A 25 -15.73 1.19 21.75
CA GLY A 25 -17.17 1.00 21.70
C GLY A 25 -17.91 1.95 20.76
N GLU A 26 -17.61 1.92 19.46
CA GLU A 26 -18.61 2.26 18.46
C GLU A 26 -19.56 1.08 18.34
N THR A 27 -20.85 1.33 18.57
CA THR A 27 -21.93 0.34 18.45
C THR A 27 -21.76 -0.45 17.16
N PRO A 28 -21.71 -1.79 17.22
CA PRO A 28 -21.69 -2.63 16.02
C PRO A 28 -22.86 -2.24 15.12
N MET A 29 -22.59 -1.91 13.87
CA MET A 29 -23.66 -1.89 12.87
C MET A 29 -24.28 -3.30 12.83
N PRO A 30 -25.62 -3.43 12.86
CA PRO A 30 -26.25 -4.73 12.88
C PRO A 30 -25.95 -5.46 11.57
N ASP A 31 -25.15 -6.51 11.70
CA ASP A 31 -24.87 -7.44 10.62
C ASP A 31 -26.17 -8.18 10.28
N ALA A 32 -26.68 -7.92 9.08
CA ALA A 32 -27.86 -8.58 8.55
C ALA A 32 -27.45 -9.95 8.00
N SER A 33 -27.41 -10.98 8.85
CA SER A 33 -27.31 -12.36 8.40
C SER A 33 -28.47 -13.20 8.95
N GLY A 34 -29.35 -13.58 8.02
CA GLY A 34 -30.40 -14.57 8.23
C GLY A 34 -29.79 -15.94 8.51
N GLY A 35 -30.44 -16.67 9.42
CA GLY A 35 -30.03 -18.01 9.81
C GLY A 35 -30.12 -19.02 8.67
N GLY A 36 -29.07 -19.82 8.54
CA GLY A 36 -29.04 -21.07 7.79
C GLY A 36 -28.37 -22.13 8.64
N GLY A 37 -29.17 -23.05 9.17
CA GLY A 37 -28.69 -24.15 10.01
C GLY A 37 -28.07 -25.29 9.21
N GLY A 38 -27.01 -25.85 9.77
CA GLY A 38 -26.83 -27.29 10.00
C GLY A 38 -26.75 -28.22 8.79
N GLY A 39 -25.56 -28.81 8.60
CA GLY A 39 -25.39 -30.04 7.81
C GLY A 39 -23.93 -30.33 7.59
N GLY A 40 -23.29 -31.04 8.52
CA GLY A 40 -21.93 -31.53 8.35
C GLY A 40 -21.88 -32.69 7.37
N ASP A 41 -20.88 -32.67 6.49
CA ASP A 41 -20.41 -33.86 5.80
C ASP A 41 -18.88 -33.84 5.77
N ALA A 42 -18.27 -34.85 6.37
CA ALA A 42 -16.83 -35.06 6.43
C ALA A 42 -16.47 -36.06 5.33
N GLY A 43 -16.39 -35.57 4.10
CA GLY A 43 -15.90 -36.33 2.95
C GLY A 43 -14.41 -36.08 2.73
N THR A 44 -13.60 -37.11 2.90
CA THR A 44 -12.22 -37.14 2.39
C THR A 44 -12.25 -37.29 0.87
N ASP A 45 -12.17 -36.16 0.14
CA ASP A 45 -12.08 -36.17 -1.33
C ASP A 45 -10.69 -36.63 -1.78
N SER A 46 -10.66 -37.84 -2.32
CA SER A 46 -9.53 -38.39 -3.05
C SER A 46 -9.77 -38.18 -4.54
N GLY A 47 -9.02 -37.27 -5.16
CA GLY A 47 -8.58 -37.40 -6.55
C GLY A 47 -9.64 -37.37 -7.66
N GLY A 48 -10.63 -36.49 -7.59
CA GLY A 48 -11.40 -36.10 -8.77
C GLY A 48 -10.58 -35.13 -9.62
N GLY A 49 -9.91 -35.61 -10.66
CA GLY A 49 -9.18 -34.75 -11.60
C GLY A 49 -10.11 -33.66 -12.12
N THR A 50 -9.78 -32.40 -11.84
CA THR A 50 -10.51 -31.23 -12.33
C THR A 50 -10.54 -31.28 -13.85
N THR A 51 -11.73 -31.13 -14.46
CA THR A 51 -11.96 -31.22 -15.92
C THR A 51 -11.42 -30.00 -16.70
N GLY A 52 -10.31 -29.42 -16.24
CA GLY A 52 -9.68 -28.27 -16.87
C GLY A 52 -8.92 -28.65 -18.15
N THR A 53 -8.50 -27.63 -18.87
CA THR A 53 -7.61 -27.71 -20.03
C THR A 53 -6.24 -28.17 -19.58
N ALA A 54 -5.68 -29.16 -20.30
CA ALA A 54 -4.36 -29.69 -20.01
C ALA A 54 -3.26 -28.60 -20.15
N PRO A 55 -2.10 -28.77 -19.50
CA PRO A 55 -0.96 -27.88 -19.69
C PRO A 55 -0.64 -27.66 -21.16
N GLY A 56 -0.43 -26.40 -21.53
CA GLY A 56 -0.15 -25.93 -22.88
C GLY A 56 -1.38 -25.44 -23.65
N GLY A 57 -2.60 -25.79 -23.22
CA GLY A 57 -3.83 -25.33 -23.87
C GLY A 57 -4.21 -23.88 -23.55
N THR A 58 -5.19 -23.33 -24.27
CA THR A 58 -5.71 -21.98 -24.04
C THR A 58 -6.52 -21.87 -22.76
N CYS A 59 -6.40 -20.74 -22.06
CA CYS A 59 -7.23 -20.41 -20.90
C CYS A 59 -7.59 -18.92 -20.85
N SER A 60 -8.66 -18.63 -20.12
CA SER A 60 -9.00 -17.28 -19.68
C SER A 60 -8.72 -17.12 -18.18
N CYS A 61 -9.03 -18.13 -17.37
CA CYS A 61 -8.90 -18.12 -15.91
C CYS A 61 -8.03 -19.29 -15.40
N ASP A 62 -7.54 -19.20 -14.16
CA ASP A 62 -6.84 -20.32 -13.52
C ASP A 62 -7.72 -21.57 -13.41
N ALA A 63 -9.03 -21.38 -13.16
CA ALA A 63 -10.00 -22.47 -13.08
C ALA A 63 -10.21 -23.22 -14.42
N ASP A 64 -9.76 -22.64 -15.54
CA ASP A 64 -9.80 -23.31 -16.84
C ASP A 64 -8.68 -24.34 -16.99
N CYS A 65 -7.70 -24.35 -16.08
CA CYS A 65 -6.50 -25.18 -16.18
C CYS A 65 -6.59 -26.39 -15.26
N ALA A 66 -6.34 -27.57 -15.81
CA ALA A 66 -6.31 -28.80 -15.03
C ALA A 66 -5.06 -28.86 -14.16
N ASP A 67 -5.23 -29.34 -12.93
CA ASP A 67 -4.11 -29.84 -12.14
C ASP A 67 -3.43 -31.01 -12.86
N ASP A 68 -2.10 -31.10 -12.79
CA ASP A 68 -1.33 -32.18 -13.38
C ASP A 68 -0.22 -32.65 -12.44
N GLY A 69 -0.04 -33.95 -12.26
CA GLY A 69 0.99 -34.50 -11.37
C GLY A 69 0.92 -34.08 -9.90
N GLY A 70 -0.21 -33.54 -9.44
CA GLY A 70 -0.34 -32.93 -8.10
C GLY A 70 0.06 -31.45 -8.04
N ASN A 71 0.39 -30.85 -9.19
CA ASN A 71 0.70 -29.44 -9.35
C ASN A 71 -0.56 -28.68 -9.76
N GLN A 72 -0.85 -27.56 -9.08
CA GLN A 72 -2.05 -26.76 -9.32
C GLN A 72 -2.03 -26.12 -10.72
N GLY A 73 -3.12 -26.24 -11.47
CA GLY A 73 -3.34 -25.56 -12.75
C GLY A 73 -3.46 -24.03 -12.60
N VAL A 74 -2.85 -23.28 -13.52
CA VAL A 74 -2.84 -21.81 -13.50
C VAL A 74 -2.79 -21.27 -14.92
N CYS A 75 -3.49 -20.16 -15.18
CA CYS A 75 -3.50 -19.48 -16.46
C CYS A 75 -2.45 -18.37 -16.50
N ILE A 76 -1.46 -18.52 -17.39
CA ILE A 76 -0.37 -17.58 -17.58
C ILE A 76 -0.47 -16.99 -18.97
N TYR A 77 -0.82 -15.71 -19.08
CA TYR A 77 -0.93 -15.00 -20.37
C TYR A 77 -1.71 -15.79 -21.44
N GLY A 78 -2.80 -16.44 -21.03
CA GLY A 78 -3.70 -17.17 -21.92
C GLY A 78 -3.32 -18.63 -22.19
N VAL A 79 -2.30 -19.16 -21.52
CA VAL A 79 -1.85 -20.55 -21.64
C VAL A 79 -1.88 -21.25 -20.28
N CYS A 80 -2.46 -22.45 -20.24
CA CYS A 80 -2.47 -23.27 -19.03
C CYS A 80 -1.07 -23.79 -18.71
N MET A 81 -0.63 -23.54 -17.49
CA MET A 81 0.58 -24.07 -16.86
C MET A 81 0.20 -24.72 -15.53
N THR A 82 1.19 -25.24 -14.81
CA THR A 82 1.02 -25.65 -13.41
C THR A 82 2.05 -24.98 -12.50
N LYS A 83 1.73 -24.80 -11.21
CA LYS A 83 2.71 -24.30 -10.22
C LYS A 83 3.74 -25.37 -9.93
N ALA A 84 5.02 -25.00 -9.78
CA ALA A 84 6.03 -25.94 -9.31
C ALA A 84 5.77 -26.33 -7.84
N THR A 85 6.15 -27.55 -7.46
CA THR A 85 6.05 -28.02 -6.06
C THR A 85 7.03 -27.31 -5.11
N GLY A 86 7.98 -26.55 -5.65
CA GLY A 86 8.97 -25.76 -4.91
C GLY A 86 9.76 -24.84 -5.83
N ALA A 87 10.83 -24.23 -5.29
CA ALA A 87 11.78 -23.46 -6.10
C ALA A 87 12.46 -24.36 -7.13
N CYS A 88 12.61 -23.86 -8.37
CA CYS A 88 13.33 -24.60 -9.41
C CYS A 88 14.78 -24.84 -8.99
N ALA A 89 15.26 -26.09 -9.03
CA ALA A 89 16.67 -26.41 -8.77
C ALA A 89 17.60 -25.70 -9.76
N SER A 90 17.15 -25.54 -11.00
CA SER A 90 17.77 -24.71 -12.03
C SER A 90 16.73 -24.28 -13.06
N ALA A 91 17.05 -23.28 -13.87
CA ALA A 91 16.28 -22.97 -15.08
C ALA A 91 16.13 -24.23 -15.96
N GLY A 92 14.90 -24.61 -16.28
CA GLY A 92 14.60 -25.80 -17.08
C GLY A 92 14.63 -27.14 -16.31
N SER A 93 14.75 -27.13 -14.98
CA SER A 93 14.72 -28.35 -14.15
C SER A 93 13.37 -29.06 -14.23
N GLN A 94 13.35 -30.39 -14.04
CA GLN A 94 12.12 -31.19 -14.16
C GLN A 94 11.65 -31.80 -12.83
N GLY A 95 12.46 -31.74 -11.78
CA GLY A 95 12.18 -32.47 -10.53
C GLY A 95 10.97 -31.92 -9.76
N GLU A 96 10.63 -30.66 -10.00
CA GLU A 96 9.58 -29.90 -9.34
C GLU A 96 8.26 -29.93 -10.13
N CYS A 97 8.29 -30.49 -11.34
CA CYS A 97 7.24 -30.42 -12.34
C CYS A 97 6.73 -31.80 -12.78
N PRO A 98 5.49 -31.87 -13.32
CA PRO A 98 5.00 -33.08 -13.94
C PRO A 98 5.87 -33.51 -15.12
N THR A 99 5.80 -34.80 -15.47
CA THR A 99 6.52 -35.33 -16.63
C THR A 99 6.08 -34.61 -17.90
N GLY A 100 7.05 -34.13 -18.70
CA GLY A 100 6.76 -33.34 -19.89
C GLY A 100 6.63 -31.84 -19.62
N SER A 101 7.11 -31.34 -18.48
CA SER A 101 7.19 -29.91 -18.17
C SER A 101 8.54 -29.55 -17.55
N ARG A 102 8.90 -28.26 -17.61
CA ARG A 102 10.14 -27.71 -17.05
C ARG A 102 9.88 -26.52 -16.14
N CYS A 103 10.65 -26.42 -15.07
CA CYS A 103 10.52 -25.38 -14.05
C CYS A 103 11.25 -24.10 -14.49
N TRP A 104 10.50 -23.00 -14.49
CA TRP A 104 11.00 -21.65 -14.75
C TRP A 104 10.40 -20.67 -13.76
N THR A 105 11.10 -19.56 -13.50
CA THR A 105 10.55 -18.46 -12.69
C THR A 105 10.14 -17.32 -13.61
N LEU A 106 8.92 -16.82 -13.44
CA LEU A 106 8.45 -15.64 -14.14
C LEU A 106 8.87 -14.39 -13.34
N ASP A 107 9.88 -13.69 -13.85
CA ASP A 107 10.39 -12.48 -13.21
C ASP A 107 9.27 -11.44 -13.03
N GLY A 108 9.18 -10.87 -11.83
CA GLY A 108 8.17 -9.85 -11.49
C GLY A 108 6.77 -10.39 -11.21
N SER A 109 6.53 -11.70 -11.31
CA SER A 109 5.25 -12.33 -10.95
C SER A 109 5.23 -12.78 -9.50
N SER A 110 4.08 -12.65 -8.84
CA SER A 110 3.82 -13.18 -7.49
C SER A 110 3.46 -14.67 -7.47
N VAL A 111 3.25 -15.28 -8.64
CA VAL A 111 2.77 -16.67 -8.76
C VAL A 111 3.83 -17.70 -8.36
N GLY A 112 5.10 -17.29 -8.32
CA GLY A 112 6.23 -18.14 -7.99
C GLY A 112 6.73 -18.96 -9.19
N PRO A 113 7.51 -20.03 -8.95
CA PRO A 113 8.02 -20.89 -10.00
C PRO A 113 6.90 -21.71 -10.66
N LEU A 114 7.01 -21.87 -11.97
CA LEU A 114 5.99 -22.44 -12.85
C LEU A 114 6.57 -23.60 -13.67
N CYS A 115 5.71 -24.56 -13.99
CA CYS A 115 6.00 -25.68 -14.85
C CYS A 115 5.49 -25.40 -16.26
N TRP A 116 6.42 -25.12 -17.16
CA TRP A 116 6.18 -24.80 -18.56
C TRP A 116 6.13 -26.12 -19.33
N PRO A 117 5.03 -26.42 -20.04
CA PRO A 117 4.87 -27.69 -20.72
C PRO A 117 5.84 -27.80 -21.90
N ASP A 118 6.52 -28.93 -22.02
CA ASP A 118 7.37 -29.25 -23.18
C ASP A 118 6.45 -29.44 -24.41
N CYS A 119 6.76 -28.74 -25.49
CA CYS A 119 6.02 -28.85 -26.76
C CYS A 119 6.07 -30.23 -27.41
N SER A 120 7.04 -31.07 -27.02
CA SER A 120 7.10 -32.47 -27.47
C SER A 120 6.13 -33.38 -26.72
N ALA A 121 5.66 -32.97 -25.54
CA ALA A 121 4.77 -33.74 -24.68
C ALA A 121 3.34 -33.17 -24.67
N HIS A 122 3.18 -31.88 -24.93
CA HIS A 122 1.89 -31.18 -24.87
C HIS A 122 1.62 -30.35 -26.13
N THR A 123 0.35 -30.18 -26.46
CA THR A 123 -0.07 -29.18 -27.46
C THR A 123 0.13 -27.78 -26.88
N CYS A 124 0.88 -26.93 -27.57
CA CYS A 124 1.13 -25.56 -27.15
C CYS A 124 0.24 -24.57 -27.89
N SER A 125 -0.63 -23.88 -27.17
CA SER A 125 -1.44 -22.75 -27.66
C SER A 125 -0.64 -21.44 -27.72
N GLY A 126 0.53 -21.39 -27.09
CA GLY A 126 1.51 -20.32 -27.24
C GLY A 126 2.49 -20.59 -28.38
N THR A 127 3.78 -20.31 -28.15
CA THR A 127 4.88 -20.60 -29.07
C THR A 127 5.94 -21.43 -28.37
N CYS A 128 6.45 -22.46 -29.04
CA CYS A 128 7.59 -23.23 -28.55
C CYS A 128 8.85 -22.37 -28.64
N ASP A 129 9.50 -22.12 -27.52
CA ASP A 129 10.75 -21.37 -27.50
C ASP A 129 11.95 -22.23 -27.93
N SER A 130 13.16 -21.68 -27.80
CA SER A 130 14.39 -22.35 -28.22
C SER A 130 14.74 -23.61 -27.42
N ASP A 131 14.23 -23.77 -26.20
CA ASP A 131 14.50 -24.95 -25.39
C ASP A 131 13.40 -26.03 -25.48
N GLY A 132 12.32 -25.70 -26.20
CA GLY A 132 11.18 -26.58 -26.43
C GLY A 132 10.07 -26.41 -25.41
N SER A 133 10.15 -25.44 -24.51
CA SER A 133 9.07 -25.10 -23.58
C SER A 133 7.97 -24.30 -24.30
N CYS A 134 6.72 -24.53 -23.92
CA CYS A 134 5.58 -23.77 -24.39
C CYS A 134 5.54 -22.41 -23.71
N ALA A 135 6.01 -21.38 -24.43
CA ALA A 135 5.98 -20.01 -23.97
C ALA A 135 4.67 -19.33 -24.37
N PRO A 136 4.00 -18.58 -23.48
CA PRO A 136 2.82 -17.83 -23.86
C PRO A 136 3.21 -16.71 -24.83
N ALA A 137 2.34 -16.41 -25.79
CA ALA A 137 2.51 -15.22 -26.60
C ALA A 137 2.38 -13.98 -25.69
N ALA A 138 3.23 -12.97 -25.90
CA ALA A 138 3.04 -11.68 -25.26
C ALA A 138 1.63 -11.19 -25.63
N GLN A 139 0.72 -11.07 -24.65
CA GLN A 139 -0.69 -10.64 -24.78
C GLN A 139 -1.74 -11.72 -25.11
N GLY A 140 -1.67 -12.91 -24.50
CA GLY A 140 -2.79 -13.87 -24.64
C GLY A 140 -4.09 -13.42 -23.95
N ASN A 141 -5.19 -14.10 -24.31
CA ASN A 141 -6.57 -13.82 -23.90
C ASN A 141 -6.88 -14.17 -22.44
N CYS A 142 -5.94 -14.02 -21.51
CA CYS A 142 -6.28 -14.30 -20.13
C CYS A 142 -6.99 -13.12 -19.46
N ASP A 143 -7.99 -13.50 -18.69
CA ASP A 143 -8.80 -12.63 -17.88
C ASP A 143 -8.08 -12.40 -16.55
N VAL A 144 -7.48 -11.22 -16.46
CA VAL A 144 -6.87 -10.59 -15.28
C VAL A 144 -7.71 -10.62 -14.01
N THR A 145 -9.03 -10.83 -14.08
CA THR A 145 -9.88 -10.95 -12.89
C THR A 145 -9.78 -12.32 -12.22
N CYS A 146 -9.27 -13.32 -12.94
CA CYS A 146 -9.25 -14.73 -12.49
C CYS A 146 -7.96 -15.50 -12.85
N GLY A 147 -7.04 -14.89 -13.60
CA GLY A 147 -5.74 -15.48 -13.95
C GLY A 147 -4.60 -14.93 -13.09
N SER A 148 -3.90 -15.81 -12.38
CA SER A 148 -2.89 -15.43 -11.38
C SER A 148 -1.70 -14.61 -11.93
N ALA A 149 -1.33 -14.78 -13.21
CA ALA A 149 -0.20 -14.07 -13.82
C ALA A 149 -0.62 -13.20 -15.02
N CYS A 150 -1.89 -12.86 -15.10
CA CYS A 150 -2.40 -12.04 -16.17
C CYS A 150 -2.10 -10.59 -15.88
N SER A 151 -1.33 -9.95 -16.76
CA SER A 151 -1.16 -8.50 -16.72
C SER A 151 -2.09 -7.84 -17.72
N CYS A 152 -2.82 -6.83 -17.29
CA CYS A 152 -3.53 -5.96 -18.21
C CYS A 152 -2.53 -5.05 -18.95
N THR A 153 -2.96 -4.52 -20.08
CA THR A 153 -2.27 -3.47 -20.85
C THR A 153 -3.21 -2.30 -21.19
N MET A 154 -4.52 -2.49 -21.02
CA MET A 154 -5.57 -1.50 -21.19
C MET A 154 -6.78 -1.80 -20.30
N ASP A 155 -7.54 -0.77 -19.92
CA ASP A 155 -8.68 -0.88 -19.00
C ASP A 155 -9.76 -1.86 -19.45
N ALA A 156 -9.96 -1.98 -20.77
CA ALA A 156 -10.94 -2.90 -21.35
C ALA A 156 -10.67 -4.38 -20.99
N GLN A 157 -9.47 -4.71 -20.52
CA GLN A 157 -9.13 -6.06 -20.06
C GLN A 157 -9.54 -6.33 -18.62
N CYS A 158 -9.76 -5.28 -17.81
CA CYS A 158 -9.90 -5.41 -16.36
C CYS A 158 -11.31 -5.76 -15.85
N GLY A 159 -12.28 -5.91 -16.75
CA GLY A 159 -13.69 -6.03 -16.37
C GLY A 159 -14.31 -4.67 -16.01
N ASN A 160 -15.63 -4.65 -15.82
CA ASN A 160 -16.35 -3.39 -15.55
C ASN A 160 -15.92 -2.79 -14.20
N GLY A 161 -15.59 -1.50 -14.22
CA GLY A 161 -15.21 -0.77 -13.01
C GLY A 161 -13.83 -1.13 -12.50
N MET A 162 -12.94 -1.59 -13.38
CA MET A 162 -11.52 -1.81 -13.12
C MET A 162 -10.69 -1.13 -14.23
N GLN A 163 -9.52 -0.60 -13.89
CA GLN A 163 -8.58 0.03 -14.82
C GLN A 163 -7.24 -0.70 -14.78
N CYS A 164 -6.52 -0.63 -15.88
CA CYS A 164 -5.22 -1.25 -15.99
C CYS A 164 -4.11 -0.31 -15.53
N VAL A 165 -3.49 -0.63 -14.39
CA VAL A 165 -2.41 0.17 -13.82
C VAL A 165 -1.19 -0.72 -13.64
N GLN A 166 -0.15 -0.44 -14.45
CA GLN A 166 1.14 -1.13 -14.39
C GLN A 166 1.07 -2.66 -14.53
N GLY A 167 0.07 -3.17 -15.26
CA GLY A 167 -0.14 -4.60 -15.41
C GLY A 167 -1.20 -5.17 -14.48
N ASP A 168 -1.61 -4.46 -13.42
CA ASP A 168 -2.64 -4.94 -12.52
C ASP A 168 -3.98 -4.29 -12.82
N CYS A 169 -5.03 -5.10 -12.76
CA CYS A 169 -6.38 -4.57 -12.75
C CYS A 169 -6.72 -4.12 -11.34
N VAL A 170 -6.74 -2.82 -11.17
CA VAL A 170 -7.17 -2.17 -9.94
C VAL A 170 -8.59 -1.65 -10.14
N PRO A 171 -9.40 -1.50 -9.09
CA PRO A 171 -10.68 -0.80 -9.19
C PRO A 171 -10.53 0.48 -10.00
N ASP A 172 -11.41 0.66 -10.99
CA ASP A 172 -11.46 1.83 -11.85
C ASP A 172 -11.83 2.99 -10.96
N MET A 173 -10.79 3.69 -10.55
CA MET A 173 -10.87 4.85 -9.69
C MET A 173 -11.67 5.96 -10.39
N MET A 174 -11.95 5.85 -11.70
CA MET A 174 -12.70 6.81 -12.52
C MET A 174 -14.22 6.57 -12.54
N THR A 175 -14.73 5.43 -12.06
CA THR A 175 -16.20 5.18 -12.04
C THR A 175 -16.99 6.17 -11.18
N GLY A 176 -16.31 6.90 -10.28
CA GLY A 176 -16.88 8.01 -9.50
C GLY A 176 -16.72 9.39 -10.13
N GLY A 177 -16.23 9.49 -11.38
CA GLY A 177 -15.73 10.73 -11.96
C GLY A 177 -14.42 11.12 -11.29
N GLY A 178 -13.30 10.82 -11.95
CA GLY A 178 -11.98 11.28 -11.51
C GLY A 178 -11.90 12.81 -11.40
N PRO A 179 -10.74 13.36 -11.02
CA PRO A 179 -10.58 14.80 -10.88
C PRO A 179 -10.91 15.58 -12.16
N GLY A 180 -10.84 14.92 -13.33
CA GLY A 180 -10.93 15.55 -14.64
C GLY A 180 -9.64 16.30 -14.98
N PRO A 181 -9.57 16.97 -16.14
CA PRO A 181 -8.40 17.77 -16.50
C PRO A 181 -8.16 18.90 -15.50
N GLY A 182 -6.90 19.13 -15.13
CA GLY A 182 -6.52 20.25 -14.27
C GLY A 182 -6.23 21.55 -15.05
N PRO A 183 -5.84 22.62 -14.34
CA PRO A 183 -5.76 22.68 -12.88
C PRO A 183 -7.16 22.72 -12.25
N GLY A 184 -7.31 22.10 -11.08
CA GLY A 184 -8.50 22.24 -10.24
C GLY A 184 -8.81 23.69 -9.84
N PRO A 185 -9.92 23.93 -9.12
CA PRO A 185 -10.32 25.28 -8.75
C PRO A 185 -9.24 25.97 -7.90
N THR A 186 -9.19 27.30 -8.02
CA THR A 186 -8.29 28.13 -7.20
C THR A 186 -8.84 28.24 -5.78
N CYS A 187 -8.00 27.92 -4.80
CA CYS A 187 -8.36 27.98 -3.39
C CYS A 187 -7.88 29.30 -2.77
N THR A 188 -8.80 30.03 -2.14
CA THR A 188 -8.50 31.25 -1.40
C THR A 188 -8.57 30.99 0.10
N GLY A 189 -7.82 31.76 0.89
CA GLY A 189 -7.87 31.66 2.36
C GLY A 189 -7.29 30.37 2.95
N LEU A 190 -6.42 29.66 2.21
CA LEU A 190 -5.73 28.47 2.73
C LEU A 190 -4.86 28.83 3.94
N PRO A 191 -4.74 27.94 4.95
CA PRO A 191 -3.73 28.08 6.00
C PRO A 191 -2.33 28.26 5.42
N VAL A 192 -1.44 28.95 6.14
CA VAL A 192 -0.04 29.04 5.70
C VAL A 192 0.60 27.66 5.79
N ARG A 193 1.16 27.17 4.68
CA ARG A 193 1.84 25.86 4.61
C ARG A 193 3.08 25.80 5.51
N ASP A 194 3.98 26.77 5.34
CA ASP A 194 5.29 26.74 5.95
C ASP A 194 5.34 27.62 7.20
N CYS A 195 5.74 27.02 8.31
CA CYS A 195 6.08 27.79 9.49
C CYS A 195 7.36 28.60 9.27
N THR A 196 7.34 29.87 9.65
CA THR A 196 8.51 30.76 9.65
C THR A 196 8.81 31.28 11.05
N GLY A 197 10.08 31.56 11.35
CA GLY A 197 10.53 32.15 12.61
C GLY A 197 10.90 31.14 13.72
N THR A 198 11.12 31.68 14.92
CA THR A 198 11.56 30.94 16.12
C THR A 198 10.35 30.37 16.85
N GLY A 199 10.03 29.09 16.63
CA GLY A 199 8.87 28.44 17.26
C GLY A 199 8.24 27.33 16.43
N CYS A 200 8.77 27.05 15.23
CA CYS A 200 8.25 26.00 14.37
C CYS A 200 8.41 24.59 14.94
N GLY A 201 9.40 24.37 15.80
CA GLY A 201 9.60 23.10 16.49
C GLY A 201 8.88 22.97 17.82
N THR A 202 8.11 23.98 18.24
CA THR A 202 7.35 23.89 19.49
C THR A 202 6.22 22.88 19.33
N LEU A 203 6.05 22.01 20.34
CA LEU A 203 4.90 21.12 20.42
C LEU A 203 3.65 21.92 20.75
N VAL A 204 2.63 21.72 19.94
CA VAL A 204 1.33 22.37 20.06
C VAL A 204 0.25 21.31 19.90
N THR A 205 -0.94 21.57 20.40
CA THR A 205 -2.12 20.79 20.03
C THR A 205 -2.60 21.20 18.65
N PHE A 206 -3.26 20.28 17.93
CA PHE A 206 -3.94 20.64 16.69
C PHE A 206 -5.10 21.61 16.98
N SER A 207 -5.13 22.78 16.33
CA SER A 207 -6.11 23.84 16.63
C SER A 207 -6.53 24.63 15.39
N PRO A 208 -7.84 24.83 15.16
CA PRO A 208 -8.95 24.19 15.87
C PRO A 208 -8.88 22.67 15.75
N ARG A 209 -9.46 21.95 16.72
CA ARG A 209 -9.44 20.47 16.70
C ARG A 209 -10.24 19.91 15.53
N THR A 210 -11.39 20.51 15.26
CA THR A 210 -12.29 20.04 14.19
C THR A 210 -12.75 21.21 13.34
N ASN A 211 -12.87 20.96 12.03
CA ASN A 211 -13.53 21.85 11.08
C ASN A 211 -13.97 21.03 9.85
N ALA A 212 -14.27 21.70 8.74
CA ALA A 212 -14.69 21.03 7.51
C ALA A 212 -13.57 20.23 6.79
N ALA A 213 -12.30 20.52 7.09
CA ALA A 213 -11.14 19.92 6.43
C ALA A 213 -10.50 18.79 7.25
N TRP A 214 -10.52 18.87 8.58
CA TRP A 214 -9.95 17.86 9.48
C TRP A 214 -10.78 17.63 10.76
N ASP A 215 -10.59 16.46 11.37
CA ASP A 215 -11.24 16.01 12.61
C ASP A 215 -10.19 15.36 13.53
N ASP A 216 -9.60 16.14 14.45
CA ASP A 216 -8.84 15.62 15.61
C ASP A 216 -9.86 15.17 16.66
N TYR A 217 -10.35 13.94 16.55
CA TYR A 217 -11.34 13.35 17.45
C TYR A 217 -10.64 12.53 18.56
N PRO A 218 -11.26 12.35 19.74
CA PRO A 218 -10.63 11.58 20.82
C PRO A 218 -10.36 10.13 20.44
N LEU A 219 -9.15 9.66 20.74
CA LEU A 219 -8.68 8.29 20.46
C LEU A 219 -8.17 7.58 21.71
N ASN A 220 -8.26 6.25 21.75
CA ASN A 220 -7.51 5.43 22.72
C ASN A 220 -7.64 5.89 24.20
N GLY A 221 -8.87 6.14 24.63
CA GLY A 221 -9.18 6.59 25.99
C GLY A 221 -9.01 8.10 26.24
N GLU A 222 -8.67 8.88 25.21
CA GLU A 222 -8.75 10.32 25.27
C GLU A 222 -10.20 10.81 25.41
N THR A 223 -10.35 12.04 25.88
CA THR A 223 -11.64 12.73 25.95
C THR A 223 -11.51 14.10 25.31
N ALA A 224 -12.63 14.78 25.04
CA ALA A 224 -12.60 16.15 24.52
C ALA A 224 -11.72 17.11 25.35
N SER A 225 -11.59 16.87 26.67
CA SER A 225 -10.77 17.65 27.60
C SER A 225 -9.37 17.10 27.85
N ASN A 226 -9.07 15.86 27.45
CA ASN A 226 -7.77 15.23 27.63
C ASN A 226 -7.33 14.53 26.33
N GLN A 227 -6.50 15.23 25.55
CA GLN A 227 -5.95 14.81 24.27
C GLN A 227 -4.45 14.63 24.39
N TYR A 228 -4.05 13.71 25.25
CA TYR A 228 -2.66 13.53 25.62
C TYR A 228 -1.80 12.99 24.46
N ARG A 229 -2.39 12.55 23.34
CA ARG A 229 -1.74 12.04 22.13
C ARG A 229 -1.78 13.00 20.94
N SER A 230 -2.41 14.17 21.06
CA SER A 230 -2.59 15.13 19.95
C SER A 230 -1.60 16.30 19.97
N TYR A 231 -0.34 16.06 20.38
CA TYR A 231 0.71 17.07 20.32
C TYR A 231 1.64 16.82 19.15
N LEU A 232 1.88 17.83 18.33
CA LEU A 232 2.79 17.76 17.21
C LEU A 232 3.58 19.06 17.09
N ARG A 233 4.68 19.04 16.33
CA ARG A 233 5.39 20.29 16.06
C ARG A 233 4.49 21.24 15.26
N LYS A 234 4.60 22.54 15.56
CA LYS A 234 3.85 23.59 14.88
C LYS A 234 4.04 23.56 13.36
N ASP A 235 5.23 23.25 12.88
CA ASP A 235 5.51 23.12 11.44
C ASP A 235 4.72 21.97 10.78
N LEU A 236 4.63 20.79 11.41
CA LEU A 236 3.82 19.69 10.92
C LEU A 236 2.32 20.01 10.98
N MET A 237 1.86 20.65 12.07
CA MET A 237 0.46 21.09 12.19
C MET A 237 0.03 22.03 11.06
N MET A 238 0.88 23.01 10.73
CA MET A 238 0.63 23.95 9.63
C MET A 238 0.58 23.24 8.27
N LEU A 239 1.51 22.31 8.01
CA LEU A 239 1.54 21.54 6.77
C LEU A 239 0.29 20.67 6.60
N VAL A 240 -0.12 19.93 7.63
CA VAL A 240 -1.33 19.09 7.60
C VAL A 240 -2.59 19.94 7.45
N SER A 241 -2.67 21.06 8.18
CA SER A 241 -3.80 22.01 8.07
C SER A 241 -3.93 22.57 6.65
N TYR A 242 -2.79 22.94 6.03
CA TYR A 242 -2.74 23.38 4.65
C TYR A 242 -3.21 22.29 3.68
N ALA A 243 -2.64 21.09 3.77
CA ALA A 243 -2.92 20.01 2.82
C ALA A 243 -4.38 19.52 2.87
N THR A 244 -4.94 19.36 4.07
CA THR A 244 -6.36 19.02 4.25
C THR A 244 -7.29 20.13 3.74
N SER A 245 -6.92 21.41 3.94
CA SER A 245 -7.68 22.55 3.42
C SER A 245 -7.63 22.63 1.89
N VAL A 246 -6.49 22.29 1.28
CA VAL A 246 -6.36 22.18 -0.17
C VAL A 246 -7.30 21.11 -0.70
N VAL A 247 -7.34 19.93 -0.08
CA VAL A 247 -8.26 18.85 -0.51
C VAL A 247 -9.71 19.27 -0.35
N ALA A 248 -10.10 19.82 0.80
CA ALA A 248 -11.47 20.27 1.05
C ALA A 248 -11.96 21.30 0.00
N CYS A 249 -11.07 22.20 -0.43
CA CYS A 249 -11.38 23.17 -1.48
C CYS A 249 -11.35 22.56 -2.89
N LYS A 250 -10.26 21.90 -3.27
CA LYS A 250 -10.05 21.42 -4.65
C LYS A 250 -10.98 20.27 -5.03
N ALA A 251 -11.31 19.41 -4.08
CA ALA A 251 -12.13 18.22 -4.29
C ALA A 251 -13.61 18.42 -3.92
N GLN A 252 -14.07 19.67 -3.75
CA GLN A 252 -15.46 19.96 -3.36
C GLN A 252 -16.48 19.39 -4.38
N GLY A 253 -16.14 19.41 -5.66
CA GLY A 253 -16.98 18.88 -6.74
C GLY A 253 -16.80 17.40 -7.04
N TRP A 254 -15.86 16.71 -6.38
CA TRP A 254 -15.60 15.30 -6.66
C TRP A 254 -16.66 14.43 -6.00
N THR A 255 -17.15 13.45 -6.75
CA THR A 255 -18.20 12.53 -6.30
C THR A 255 -17.69 11.16 -5.87
N SER A 256 -16.40 10.86 -6.12
CA SER A 256 -15.74 9.78 -5.38
C SER A 256 -15.81 10.08 -3.87
N GLY A 257 -15.80 9.08 -2.99
CA GLY A 257 -15.69 9.33 -1.55
C GLY A 257 -16.89 10.01 -0.87
N ILE A 258 -16.69 10.36 0.41
CA ILE A 258 -17.73 10.98 1.25
C ILE A 258 -17.59 12.50 1.38
N GLY A 259 -16.51 13.08 0.84
CA GLY A 259 -16.24 14.54 0.89
C GLY A 259 -16.01 15.14 2.28
N GLY A 260 -15.90 14.31 3.33
CA GLY A 260 -15.76 14.75 4.72
C GLY A 260 -14.34 15.17 5.11
N ALA A 261 -14.22 15.74 6.31
CA ALA A 261 -12.95 16.07 6.96
C ALA A 261 -12.05 14.84 7.13
N LEU A 262 -10.73 15.01 7.07
CA LEU A 262 -9.75 13.95 7.34
C LEU A 262 -9.60 13.72 8.85
N GLY A 263 -9.77 12.50 9.31
CA GLY A 263 -9.50 12.13 10.70
C GLY A 263 -8.02 12.18 11.02
N LEU A 264 -7.68 12.83 12.13
CA LEU A 264 -6.32 12.92 12.64
C LEU A 264 -6.13 11.85 13.74
N GLY A 265 -4.97 11.19 13.72
CA GLY A 265 -4.63 10.07 14.57
C GLY A 265 -3.60 10.41 15.64
N ASP A 266 -2.89 9.38 16.09
CA ASP A 266 -1.83 9.49 17.08
C ASP A 266 -0.73 10.47 16.62
N MET A 267 -0.32 11.37 17.51
CA MET A 267 0.81 12.28 17.33
C MET A 267 1.81 11.98 18.46
N SER A 268 2.46 12.97 19.05
CA SER A 268 3.25 12.82 20.28
C SER A 268 2.46 13.23 21.53
N GLU A 269 3.01 12.94 22.70
CA GLU A 269 2.54 13.55 23.95
C GLU A 269 3.08 14.97 24.14
N ALA A 270 2.53 15.72 25.11
CA ALA A 270 2.90 17.11 25.38
C ALA A 270 4.40 17.32 25.68
N ASN A 271 5.06 16.29 26.21
CA ASN A 271 6.51 16.29 26.50
C ASN A 271 7.34 15.71 25.35
N GLY A 272 6.72 15.38 24.20
CA GLY A 272 7.36 14.76 23.04
C GLY A 272 7.55 13.25 23.16
N ALA A 273 7.01 12.60 24.17
CA ALA A 273 7.05 11.14 24.28
C ALA A 273 6.12 10.47 23.25
N ILE A 274 6.34 9.18 23.06
CA ILE A 274 5.50 8.29 22.25
C ILE A 274 4.07 8.30 22.83
N PRO A 275 3.02 8.40 21.99
CA PRO A 275 1.64 8.47 22.44
C PRO A 275 1.29 7.23 23.29
N GLY A 276 0.76 7.46 24.50
CA GLY A 276 0.46 6.42 25.46
C GLY A 276 1.52 6.16 26.52
N ALA A 277 2.69 6.81 26.42
CA ALA A 277 3.74 6.70 27.44
C ALA A 277 3.27 7.17 28.83
N SER A 278 2.47 8.23 28.91
CA SER A 278 1.91 8.78 30.15
C SER A 278 1.00 7.82 30.91
N ILE A 279 0.43 6.83 30.22
CA ILE A 279 -0.43 5.78 30.80
C ILE A 279 0.29 4.42 30.89
N GLY A 280 1.61 4.40 30.67
CA GLY A 280 2.43 3.19 30.76
C GLY A 280 2.28 2.21 29.60
N SER A 281 1.67 2.63 28.48
CA SER A 281 1.44 1.78 27.31
C SER A 281 1.71 2.57 26.02
N PRO A 282 3.00 2.81 25.67
CA PRO A 282 3.36 3.42 24.38
C PRO A 282 2.74 2.61 23.24
N GLY A 283 1.93 3.27 22.41
CA GLY A 283 1.18 2.62 21.32
C GLY A 283 1.99 2.40 20.04
N HIS A 284 3.27 2.77 20.06
CA HIS A 284 4.10 2.91 18.87
C HIS A 284 5.55 2.47 19.15
N PRO A 285 6.29 2.00 18.13
CA PRO A 285 7.69 1.58 18.30
C PRO A 285 8.61 2.70 18.83
N PRO A 286 9.69 2.35 19.55
CA PRO A 286 10.68 3.34 19.99
C PRO A 286 11.23 4.18 18.85
N GLY A 287 11.16 5.51 19.00
CA GLY A 287 11.70 6.47 18.04
C GLY A 287 10.70 7.00 17.01
N THR A 288 9.48 6.45 16.94
CA THR A 288 8.38 7.02 16.15
C THR A 288 7.50 7.92 17.03
N HIS A 289 6.83 8.90 16.44
CA HIS A 289 5.98 9.88 17.13
C HIS A 289 6.70 10.63 18.26
N THR A 290 8.03 10.69 18.22
CA THR A 290 8.81 11.41 19.24
C THR A 290 8.99 12.86 18.83
N ASN A 291 8.91 13.76 19.80
CA ASN A 291 9.11 15.19 19.61
C ASN A 291 8.23 15.81 18.49
N GLY A 292 7.05 15.22 18.24
CA GLY A 292 6.03 15.72 17.32
C GLY A 292 6.47 15.78 15.85
N PHE A 293 7.42 14.94 15.43
CA PHE A 293 7.86 14.84 14.04
C PHE A 293 6.93 14.00 13.16
N ASP A 294 6.06 13.22 13.78
CA ASP A 294 5.21 12.26 13.10
C ASP A 294 3.74 12.43 13.49
N ILE A 295 2.86 11.99 12.59
CA ILE A 295 1.41 11.97 12.77
C ILE A 295 0.82 10.82 11.96
N ASP A 296 -0.11 10.10 12.59
CA ASP A 296 -1.00 9.17 11.91
C ASP A 296 -2.24 9.91 11.42
N LEU A 297 -2.69 9.58 10.22
CA LEU A 297 -3.83 10.23 9.58
C LEU A 297 -4.69 9.16 8.95
N ALA A 298 -5.99 9.24 9.15
CA ALA A 298 -6.90 8.35 8.45
C ALA A 298 -6.75 8.50 6.92
N TYR A 299 -7.26 7.51 6.19
CA TYR A 299 -7.45 7.67 4.76
C TYR A 299 -8.71 8.49 4.47
N TYR A 300 -8.74 9.22 3.34
CA TYR A 300 -10.03 9.62 2.79
C TYR A 300 -10.76 8.38 2.30
N GLN A 301 -12.06 8.29 2.55
CA GLN A 301 -12.82 7.08 2.32
C GLN A 301 -14.12 7.30 1.52
N ALA A 302 -14.61 6.22 0.94
CA ALA A 302 -15.86 6.09 0.20
C ALA A 302 -16.79 5.08 0.89
N GLY A 303 -18.10 5.32 0.82
CA GLY A 303 -19.10 4.40 1.39
C GLY A 303 -19.09 4.30 2.92
N THR A 304 -18.54 5.29 3.63
CA THR A 304 -18.48 5.30 5.09
C THR A 304 -19.09 6.58 5.68
N ALA A 305 -19.23 6.68 7.00
CA ALA A 305 -19.88 7.82 7.64
C ALA A 305 -18.97 9.05 7.85
N ASN A 306 -17.65 8.84 7.91
CA ASN A 306 -16.64 9.87 8.17
C ASN A 306 -15.28 9.40 7.60
N ASN A 307 -14.17 10.10 7.86
CA ASN A 307 -12.83 9.60 7.49
C ASN A 307 -12.00 9.38 8.76
N ARG A 308 -12.51 8.63 9.71
CA ARG A 308 -11.78 8.26 10.94
C ARG A 308 -10.94 7.01 10.69
N LEU A 309 -9.98 6.71 11.59
CA LEU A 309 -8.99 5.63 11.51
C LEU A 309 -9.63 4.23 11.43
N ARG A 310 -10.22 3.93 10.27
CA ARG A 310 -10.87 2.67 9.93
C ARG A 310 -10.10 1.99 8.82
N ALA A 311 -10.07 0.67 8.84
CA ALA A 311 -9.44 -0.11 7.79
C ALA A 311 -10.04 0.22 6.42
N ILE A 312 -9.18 0.35 5.40
CA ILE A 312 -9.63 0.61 4.02
C ILE A 312 -9.87 -0.67 3.20
N CYS A 313 -9.64 -1.83 3.79
CA CYS A 313 -9.48 -3.12 3.12
C CYS A 313 -9.84 -4.28 4.07
N PRO A 314 -9.99 -5.52 3.57
CA PRO A 314 -9.91 -6.70 4.41
C PRO A 314 -8.54 -6.78 5.11
N TYR A 315 -8.54 -6.98 6.43
CA TYR A 315 -7.33 -7.00 7.26
C TYR A 315 -7.30 -8.17 8.25
N THR A 316 -8.29 -9.06 8.20
CA THR A 316 -8.37 -10.24 9.07
C THR A 316 -8.14 -11.53 8.29
N SER A 317 -7.48 -12.50 8.92
CA SER A 317 -7.32 -13.85 8.41
C SER A 317 -7.64 -14.82 9.53
N ASN A 318 -8.56 -15.78 9.29
CA ASN A 318 -9.06 -16.71 10.30
C ASN A 318 -9.57 -16.00 11.58
N GLY A 319 -10.20 -14.84 11.42
CA GLY A 319 -10.72 -14.02 12.52
C GLY A 319 -9.66 -13.26 13.34
N GLN A 320 -8.38 -13.30 12.95
CA GLN A 320 -7.30 -12.56 13.60
C GLN A 320 -6.92 -11.33 12.78
N ASP A 321 -6.71 -10.21 13.46
CA ASP A 321 -6.14 -9.00 12.86
C ASP A 321 -4.73 -9.29 12.34
N GLN A 322 -4.47 -8.96 11.07
CA GLN A 322 -3.16 -9.15 10.44
C GLN A 322 -2.29 -7.90 10.52
N SER A 323 -2.83 -6.81 11.05
CA SER A 323 -2.24 -5.48 11.11
C SER A 323 -1.91 -4.89 9.73
N HIS A 324 -2.39 -5.45 8.63
CA HIS A 324 -2.17 -4.94 7.28
C HIS A 324 -3.32 -5.36 6.37
N CYS A 325 -3.43 -4.77 5.18
CA CYS A 325 -4.40 -5.22 4.19
C CYS A 325 -4.03 -6.60 3.63
N VAL A 326 -4.89 -7.60 3.86
CA VAL A 326 -4.80 -8.91 3.20
C VAL A 326 -5.53 -8.96 1.86
N GLY A 327 -6.34 -7.96 1.56
CA GLY A 327 -7.06 -7.81 0.29
C GLY A 327 -6.97 -6.39 -0.27
N ALA A 328 -7.53 -6.18 -1.46
CA ALA A 328 -7.57 -4.85 -2.09
C ALA A 328 -8.37 -3.85 -1.23
N PRO A 329 -8.00 -2.55 -1.23
CA PRO A 329 -8.80 -1.53 -0.58
C PRO A 329 -10.18 -1.42 -1.21
N THR A 330 -11.22 -1.42 -0.39
CA THR A 330 -12.63 -1.35 -0.79
C THR A 330 -13.28 -0.01 -0.45
N THR A 331 -12.71 0.73 0.50
CA THR A 331 -13.28 2.02 0.95
C THR A 331 -12.33 3.19 0.78
N LEU A 332 -11.17 3.04 0.15
CA LEU A 332 -10.23 4.14 -0.09
C LEU A 332 -10.76 5.12 -1.14
N ASP A 333 -10.89 6.41 -0.81
CA ASP A 333 -11.05 7.49 -1.79
C ASP A 333 -9.67 7.91 -2.30
N VAL A 334 -9.23 7.19 -3.34
CA VAL A 334 -7.86 7.28 -3.82
C VAL A 334 -7.53 8.68 -4.34
N TRP A 335 -8.44 9.34 -5.06
CA TRP A 335 -8.16 10.66 -5.62
C TRP A 335 -7.94 11.71 -4.54
N ARG A 336 -8.82 11.78 -3.53
CA ARG A 336 -8.65 12.77 -2.44
C ARG A 336 -7.42 12.49 -1.62
N HIS A 337 -7.14 11.21 -1.34
CA HIS A 337 -5.96 10.87 -0.58
C HIS A 337 -4.67 11.11 -1.39
N ALA A 338 -4.65 10.81 -2.69
CA ALA A 338 -3.54 11.15 -3.58
C ALA A 338 -3.29 12.66 -3.67
N LEU A 339 -4.35 13.47 -3.79
CA LEU A 339 -4.23 14.93 -3.76
C LEU A 339 -3.67 15.43 -2.43
N PHE A 340 -4.12 14.86 -1.32
CA PHE A 340 -3.59 15.16 0.01
C PHE A 340 -2.09 14.87 0.09
N LEU A 341 -1.68 13.65 -0.26
CA LEU A 341 -0.28 13.22 -0.24
C LEU A 341 0.60 14.08 -1.16
N GLY A 342 0.14 14.33 -2.39
CA GLY A 342 0.81 15.25 -3.32
C GLY A 342 1.00 16.64 -2.72
N THR A 343 -0.01 17.17 -2.03
CA THR A 343 0.09 18.48 -1.37
C THR A 343 1.10 18.46 -0.21
N ILE A 344 1.19 17.36 0.54
CA ILE A 344 2.22 17.17 1.58
C ILE A 344 3.63 17.18 0.96
N PHE A 345 3.80 16.59 -0.23
CA PHE A 345 5.09 16.57 -0.94
C PHE A 345 5.53 17.93 -1.48
N GLU A 346 4.68 18.97 -1.43
CA GLU A 346 5.14 20.34 -1.70
C GLU A 346 6.16 20.85 -0.69
N SER A 347 6.15 20.30 0.54
CA SER A 347 7.12 20.67 1.55
C SER A 347 8.43 19.91 1.35
N PRO A 348 9.59 20.59 1.23
CA PRO A 348 10.89 19.92 1.16
C PRO A 348 11.26 19.21 2.48
N ARG A 349 10.49 19.48 3.54
CA ARG A 349 10.65 18.89 4.87
C ARG A 349 9.96 17.55 5.02
N THR A 350 9.08 17.15 4.12
CA THR A 350 8.52 15.80 4.15
C THR A 350 9.67 14.80 4.01
N ARG A 351 9.84 13.93 5.02
CA ARG A 351 10.86 12.88 5.03
C ARG A 351 10.34 11.65 4.30
N VAL A 352 9.18 11.18 4.73
CA VAL A 352 8.51 10.00 4.21
C VAL A 352 7.03 10.07 4.59
N VAL A 353 6.19 9.49 3.75
CA VAL A 353 4.82 9.13 4.10
C VAL A 353 4.64 7.63 3.93
N GLY A 354 4.33 6.93 5.01
CA GLY A 354 4.02 5.50 5.02
C GLY A 354 2.54 5.25 4.73
N VAL A 355 2.25 4.28 3.87
CA VAL A 355 0.89 3.78 3.60
C VAL A 355 0.89 2.26 3.50
N ASP A 356 -0.29 1.65 3.55
CA ASP A 356 -0.44 0.21 3.40
C ASP A 356 0.05 -0.28 2.03
N GLY A 357 0.65 -1.46 2.00
CA GLY A 357 1.14 -2.11 0.78
C GLY A 357 0.11 -2.26 -0.33
N LYS A 358 -1.16 -2.43 0.00
CA LYS A 358 -2.26 -2.53 -0.98
C LYS A 358 -2.79 -1.18 -1.44
N ALA A 359 -2.57 -0.11 -0.66
CA ALA A 359 -2.93 1.26 -1.03
C ALA A 359 -1.83 1.96 -1.83
N GLY A 360 -0.56 1.69 -1.52
CA GLY A 360 0.62 2.35 -2.09
C GLY A 360 0.63 2.42 -3.61
N PRO A 361 0.51 1.28 -4.34
CA PRO A 361 0.50 1.28 -5.81
C PRO A 361 -0.63 2.15 -6.40
N MET A 362 -1.84 2.06 -5.84
CA MET A 362 -2.99 2.85 -6.29
C MET A 362 -2.76 4.35 -6.09
N LEU A 363 -2.19 4.73 -4.93
CA LEU A 363 -1.90 6.11 -4.59
C LEU A 363 -0.79 6.71 -5.45
N ILE A 364 0.27 5.94 -5.77
CA ILE A 364 1.32 6.39 -6.70
C ILE A 364 0.72 6.65 -8.08
N ALA A 365 -0.05 5.71 -8.62
CA ALA A 365 -0.67 5.87 -9.93
C ALA A 365 -1.59 7.11 -9.98
N ALA A 366 -2.39 7.33 -8.94
CA ALA A 366 -3.24 8.52 -8.85
C ALA A 366 -2.43 9.81 -8.69
N ILE A 367 -1.32 9.82 -7.94
CA ILE A 367 -0.42 10.98 -7.85
C ILE A 367 0.20 11.29 -9.21
N ASP A 368 0.68 10.27 -9.94
CA ASP A 368 1.26 10.44 -11.28
C ASP A 368 0.24 11.06 -12.24
N GLN A 369 -1.00 10.56 -12.23
CA GLN A 369 -2.09 11.13 -13.03
C GLN A 369 -2.40 12.59 -12.63
N LEU A 370 -2.50 12.88 -11.33
CA LEU A 370 -2.71 14.25 -10.85
C LEU A 370 -1.56 15.19 -11.24
N CYS A 371 -0.34 14.68 -11.34
CA CYS A 371 0.82 15.42 -11.84
C CYS A 371 0.73 15.69 -13.35
N ASP A 372 0.35 14.69 -14.13
CA ASP A 372 0.21 14.81 -15.59
C ASP A 372 -0.94 15.73 -15.99
N ASP A 373 -2.05 15.70 -15.23
CA ASP A 373 -3.21 16.56 -15.44
C ASP A 373 -3.03 17.98 -14.86
N GLY A 374 -1.92 18.28 -14.19
CA GLY A 374 -1.65 19.60 -13.63
C GLY A 374 -2.46 19.96 -12.37
N TRP A 375 -2.96 18.96 -11.64
CA TRP A 375 -3.61 19.15 -10.34
C TRP A 375 -2.62 19.45 -9.22
N LEU A 376 -1.46 18.80 -9.28
CA LEU A 376 -0.34 18.96 -8.34
C LEU A 376 0.72 19.92 -8.90
N SER A 377 1.40 20.62 -8.01
CA SER A 377 2.50 21.50 -8.40
C SER A 377 3.72 20.72 -8.85
N ALA A 378 4.56 21.32 -9.70
CA ALA A 378 5.83 20.70 -10.11
C ALA A 378 6.73 20.34 -8.91
N THR A 379 6.67 21.13 -7.83
CA THR A 379 7.38 20.84 -6.58
C THR A 379 6.90 19.55 -5.95
N ALA A 380 5.58 19.34 -5.81
CA ALA A 380 5.01 18.10 -5.30
C ALA A 380 5.46 16.90 -6.14
N CYS A 381 5.32 16.99 -7.46
CA CYS A 381 5.63 15.90 -8.39
C CYS A 381 7.11 15.48 -8.36
N ASN A 382 8.02 16.42 -8.08
CA ASN A 382 9.46 16.15 -7.98
C ASN A 382 9.90 15.66 -6.59
N ASN A 383 9.05 15.75 -5.57
CA ASN A 383 9.40 15.48 -4.17
C ASN A 383 8.62 14.30 -3.56
N ILE A 384 8.06 13.42 -4.41
CA ILE A 384 7.30 12.25 -3.95
C ILE A 384 8.18 11.38 -3.04
N ALA A 385 7.73 11.24 -1.79
CA ALA A 385 8.42 10.49 -0.73
C ALA A 385 7.46 9.49 -0.07
N LEU A 386 6.71 8.73 -0.89
CA LEU A 386 5.81 7.68 -0.42
C LEU A 386 6.58 6.37 -0.19
N ALA A 387 6.29 5.68 0.91
CA ALA A 387 6.83 4.38 1.25
C ALA A 387 5.70 3.39 1.57
N TYR A 388 5.86 2.16 1.12
CA TYR A 388 4.95 1.04 1.38
C TYR A 388 5.69 -0.28 1.13
N GLU A 389 5.13 -1.38 1.62
CA GLU A 389 5.64 -2.74 1.41
C GLU A 389 4.47 -3.62 0.98
N THR A 390 4.44 -4.11 -0.27
CA THR A 390 3.40 -5.05 -0.75
C THR A 390 3.58 -6.46 -0.17
N THR A 391 4.81 -6.77 0.23
CA THR A 391 5.23 -7.95 0.99
C THR A 391 6.15 -7.49 2.11
N ASN A 392 6.22 -8.22 3.23
CA ASN A 392 7.10 -7.85 4.33
C ASN A 392 8.58 -7.97 3.93
N MET A 393 9.24 -6.85 3.65
CA MET A 393 10.69 -6.79 3.36
C MET A 393 11.50 -6.34 4.58
N GLY A 394 10.86 -6.19 5.76
CA GLY A 394 11.51 -5.78 6.99
C GLY A 394 11.84 -4.30 7.10
N ASN A 395 11.30 -3.44 6.25
CA ASN A 395 11.54 -1.99 6.32
C ASN A 395 10.60 -1.25 7.29
N GLY A 396 9.61 -1.95 7.84
CA GLY A 396 8.69 -1.42 8.85
C GLY A 396 7.46 -0.71 8.28
N TRP A 397 7.19 -0.82 6.98
CA TRP A 397 6.02 -0.25 6.32
C TRP A 397 4.91 -1.26 6.07
N TYR A 398 5.21 -2.56 6.18
CA TYR A 398 4.24 -3.62 5.92
C TYR A 398 3.08 -3.66 6.92
N TYR A 399 3.35 -3.40 8.21
CA TYR A 399 2.34 -3.48 9.27
C TYR A 399 1.83 -2.10 9.70
N HIS A 400 0.65 -2.11 10.31
CA HIS A 400 -0.10 -1.05 10.97
C HIS A 400 -0.67 0.07 10.07
N HIS A 401 -0.36 0.12 8.78
CA HIS A 401 -0.85 1.19 7.89
C HIS A 401 -2.22 0.93 7.23
N HIS A 402 -2.92 -0.16 7.55
CA HIS A 402 -4.19 -0.52 6.89
C HIS A 402 -5.38 0.40 7.25
N HIS A 403 -5.27 1.18 8.34
CA HIS A 403 -6.29 2.14 8.77
C HIS A 403 -5.81 3.60 8.78
N HIS A 404 -4.53 3.84 8.47
CA HIS A 404 -3.94 5.18 8.45
C HIS A 404 -2.73 5.29 7.53
N SER A 405 -2.46 6.51 7.07
CA SER A 405 -1.19 6.95 6.53
C SER A 405 -0.35 7.60 7.62
N HIS A 406 0.97 7.46 7.55
CA HIS A 406 1.91 7.96 8.56
C HIS A 406 2.83 9.01 7.94
N ILE A 407 2.80 10.26 8.40
CA ILE A 407 3.69 11.31 7.89
C ILE A 407 4.83 11.53 8.87
N SER A 408 6.04 11.69 8.35
CA SER A 408 7.22 12.07 9.13
C SER A 408 7.97 13.24 8.50
N LEU A 409 8.43 14.20 9.32
CA LEU A 409 9.21 15.35 8.88
C LEU A 409 10.72 15.20 9.12
N LYS A 410 11.50 15.88 8.28
CA LYS A 410 12.91 16.15 8.50
C LYS A 410 13.07 17.19 9.64
N PRO A 411 14.11 17.04 10.49
CA PRO A 411 14.52 18.08 11.42
C PRO A 411 14.77 19.42 10.72
N ALA A 412 14.34 20.52 11.36
CA ALA A 412 14.47 21.87 10.79
C ALA A 412 15.93 22.34 10.61
N SER A 413 16.90 21.71 11.29
CA SER A 413 18.34 22.02 11.19
C SER A 413 18.93 21.83 9.79
N PHE A 414 18.19 21.21 8.86
CA PHE A 414 18.58 21.11 7.45
C PHE A 414 18.38 22.39 6.63
N LEU A 415 17.74 23.43 7.17
CA LEU A 415 17.40 24.64 6.41
C LEU A 415 18.22 25.89 6.78
N SER A 416 19.06 25.86 7.81
CA SER A 416 19.97 26.97 8.11
C SER A 416 21.38 26.67 7.60
N ASN A 417 21.69 27.31 6.47
CA ASN A 417 22.98 27.45 5.79
C ASN A 417 23.20 26.45 4.64
N GLY A 418 23.07 26.97 3.42
CA GLY A 418 23.62 26.36 2.23
C GLY A 418 25.13 26.18 2.39
N PHE A 419 25.51 24.97 2.83
CA PHE A 419 26.82 24.36 2.61
C PHE A 419 26.70 22.89 3.06
N CYS A 420 26.39 22.00 2.11
CA CYS A 420 26.68 20.58 2.29
C CYS A 420 28.20 20.40 2.15
N LEU A 421 28.95 20.55 3.24
CA LEU A 421 30.33 20.06 3.32
C LEU A 421 30.27 18.55 3.63
N GLY A 422 30.20 17.74 2.58
CA GLY A 422 30.35 16.27 2.64
C GLY A 422 29.07 15.47 2.42
N ASP A 423 29.01 14.75 1.30
CA ASP A 423 28.21 13.54 1.02
C ASP A 423 26.72 13.50 1.46
N CYS A 424 25.97 14.57 1.24
CA CYS A 424 24.50 14.51 1.16
C CYS A 424 23.97 14.23 -0.25
N ALA A 425 24.86 14.12 -1.25
CA ALA A 425 24.51 13.59 -2.56
C ALA A 425 24.84 12.09 -2.55
N ASN A 426 23.85 11.25 -2.82
CA ASN A 426 24.00 9.82 -3.14
C ASN A 426 24.20 8.80 -2.02
N THR A 427 23.51 8.94 -0.88
CA THR A 427 22.84 7.75 -0.35
C THR A 427 21.39 7.81 -0.79
N GLY A 428 21.17 7.61 -2.09
CA GLY A 428 19.89 7.12 -2.57
C GLY A 428 19.63 5.79 -1.88
N LYS A 429 19.07 5.82 -0.67
CA LYS A 429 18.29 4.69 -0.21
C LYS A 429 17.18 4.60 -1.23
N ALA A 430 17.31 3.62 -2.13
CA ALA A 430 16.25 3.24 -3.03
C ALA A 430 14.97 3.23 -2.21
N LEU A 431 13.98 4.03 -2.61
CA LEU A 431 12.64 3.88 -2.05
C LEU A 431 12.23 2.45 -2.40
N PRO A 432 12.05 1.54 -1.43
CA PRO A 432 11.61 0.18 -1.71
C PRO A 432 10.29 0.26 -2.48
N GLY A 433 10.20 -0.44 -3.61
CA GLY A 433 9.01 -0.43 -4.47
C GLY A 433 9.02 0.58 -5.63
N ARG A 434 9.97 1.52 -5.70
CA ARG A 434 10.19 2.32 -6.92
C ARG A 434 11.37 1.72 -7.67
N ASP A 435 11.11 1.03 -8.79
CA ASP A 435 12.19 0.65 -9.71
C ASP A 435 12.94 1.94 -10.07
N LEU A 436 14.21 2.04 -9.65
CA LEU A 436 15.08 3.18 -9.91
C LEU A 436 15.26 3.43 -11.42
N ARG A 437 14.76 2.55 -12.28
CA ARG A 437 14.74 2.70 -13.74
C ARG A 437 13.65 3.64 -14.28
N VAL A 438 12.71 4.12 -13.46
CA VAL A 438 11.68 5.11 -13.89
C VAL A 438 12.04 6.53 -13.43
N HIS A 439 13.32 6.90 -13.50
CA HIS A 439 13.66 8.31 -13.69
C HIS A 439 13.28 8.70 -15.12
N ARG A 440 12.02 9.09 -15.36
CA ARG A 440 11.74 10.03 -16.44
C ARG A 440 12.40 11.35 -16.06
N VAL A 441 13.67 11.48 -16.43
CA VAL A 441 14.22 12.79 -16.78
C VAL A 441 13.32 13.29 -17.89
N ARG A 442 12.34 14.15 -17.57
CA ARG A 442 11.60 14.89 -18.58
C ARG A 442 12.65 15.73 -19.30
N ALA A 443 12.97 15.35 -20.54
CA ALA A 443 13.69 16.24 -21.43
C ALA A 443 12.87 17.52 -21.54
N GLN A 444 13.48 18.67 -21.24
CA GLN A 444 12.93 19.98 -21.54
C GLN A 444 12.85 20.19 -23.04
#